data_AF-G9XTS8-F1
#
_entry.id   AF-G9XTS8-F1
#
_cell.length_a   1.000
_cell.length_b   1.000
_cell.length_c   1.000
_cell.angle_alpha   90.00
_cell.angle_beta   90.00
_cell.angle_gamma   90.00
#
_symmetry.space_group_name_H-M   'P 1'
#
loop_
_entity.id
_entity.type
_entity.pdbx_description
1 polymer ?
#
loop_
_entity_poly.entity_id
_entity_poly.type
_entity_poly.pdbx_seq_one_letter_code
_entity_poly.pdbx_strand_id
1 'polypeptide(L)' 'MRLKELTPFGVEVKKRLIDRRMSNSEFCKKYNIPMNRFSEILYGSRPGNKYRDRIAALLGIEEAA' A
#
# COMPACT_ATOMS: atom_id res chain seq x y z
N MET A 1 -11.02 -18.11 -7.20
CA MET A 1 -10.12 -17.04 -6.70
C MET A 1 -10.79 -16.39 -5.50
N ARG A 2 -10.22 -16.50 -4.29
CA ARG A 2 -10.72 -15.69 -3.15
C ARG A 2 -10.39 -14.23 -3.44
N LEU A 3 -11.41 -13.37 -3.50
CA LEU A 3 -11.25 -11.93 -3.45
C LEU A 3 -10.67 -11.62 -2.07
N LYS A 4 -9.34 -11.50 -1.97
CA LYS A 4 -8.74 -10.99 -0.74
C LYS A 4 -9.26 -9.57 -0.59
N GLU A 5 -10.03 -9.34 0.45
CA GLU A 5 -10.57 -8.02 0.75
C GLU A 5 -9.41 -7.09 1.08
N LEU A 6 -9.40 -5.92 0.46
CA LEU A 6 -8.44 -4.88 0.79
C LEU A 6 -8.74 -4.39 2.20
N THR A 7 -7.69 -4.20 2.99
CA THR A 7 -7.83 -3.48 4.25
C THR A 7 -8.25 -2.03 3.98
N PRO A 8 -8.80 -1.32 4.98
CA PRO A 8 -9.07 0.11 4.86
C PRO A 8 -7.85 0.90 4.37
N PHE A 9 -6.67 0.57 4.92
CA PHE A 9 -5.38 1.10 4.46
C PHE A 9 -5.13 0.78 2.97
N GLY A 10 -5.34 -0.47 2.56
CA GLY A 10 -5.14 -0.90 1.19
C GLY A 10 -6.07 -0.20 0.17
N VAL A 11 -7.29 0.12 0.58
CA VAL A 11 -8.22 0.94 -0.23
C VAL A 11 -7.69 2.36 -0.39
N GLU A 12 -7.23 2.98 0.69
CA GLU A 12 -6.66 4.34 0.69
C GLU A 12 -5.42 4.42 -0.21
N VAL A 13 -4.52 3.43 -0.09
CA VAL A 13 -3.32 3.29 -0.93
C VAL A 13 -3.69 3.25 -2.40
N LYS A 14 -4.67 2.42 -2.79
CA LYS A 14 -5.12 2.36 -4.18
C LYS A 14 -5.72 3.68 -4.65
N LYS A 15 -6.53 4.35 -3.84
CA LYS A 15 -7.08 5.68 -4.19
C LYS A 15 -5.96 6.68 -4.45
N ARG A 16 -4.94 6.76 -3.58
CA ARG A 16 -3.80 7.67 -3.76
C ARG A 16 -2.91 7.32 -4.94
N LEU A 17 -2.76 6.05 -5.26
CA LEU A 17 -2.06 5.63 -6.47
C LEU A 17 -2.81 6.07 -7.73
N ILE A 18 -4.14 5.95 -7.75
CA ILE A 18 -4.98 6.43 -8.85
C ILE A 18 -4.90 7.95 -8.99
N ASP A 19 -5.00 8.68 -7.88
CA ASP A 19 -4.87 10.14 -7.81
C ASP A 19 -3.53 10.63 -8.40
N ARG A 20 -2.45 9.88 -8.14
CA ARG A 20 -1.11 10.16 -8.68
C ARG A 20 -0.84 9.54 -10.06
N ARG A 21 -1.85 8.93 -10.71
CA ARG A 21 -1.71 8.17 -11.98
C ARG A 21 -0.54 7.18 -11.97
N MET A 22 -0.31 6.51 -10.84
CA MET A 22 0.81 5.62 -10.63
C MET A 22 0.32 4.19 -10.44
N SER A 23 0.93 3.23 -11.13
CA SER A 23 0.60 1.81 -10.96
C SER A 23 1.30 1.24 -9.72
N ASN A 24 0.75 0.16 -9.15
CA ASN A 24 1.39 -0.56 -8.03
C ASN A 24 2.85 -0.92 -8.33
N SER A 25 3.14 -1.40 -9.54
CA SER A 25 4.49 -1.76 -9.99
C SER A 25 5.42 -0.55 -10.06
N GLU A 26 4.93 0.57 -10.58
CA GLU A 26 5.69 1.82 -10.69
C GLU A 26 6.03 2.38 -9.31
N PHE A 27 5.06 2.39 -8.40
CA PHE A 27 5.28 2.78 -7.01
C PHE A 27 6.30 1.87 -6.31
N CYS A 28 6.16 0.55 -6.46
CA CYS A 28 7.08 -0.42 -5.89
C CYS A 28 8.51 -0.22 -6.41
N LYS A 29 8.68 -0.04 -7.73
CA LYS A 29 10.00 0.25 -8.33
C LYS A 29 10.58 1.58 -7.84
N LYS A 30 9.77 2.64 -7.85
CA LYS A 30 10.20 4.00 -7.49
C LYS A 30 10.73 4.08 -6.05
N TYR A 31 10.12 3.36 -5.12
CA TYR A 31 10.50 3.39 -3.70
C TYR A 31 11.25 2.15 -3.23
N ASN A 32 11.64 1.28 -4.17
CA ASN A 32 12.35 0.03 -3.91
C ASN A 32 11.62 -0.84 -2.86
N ILE A 33 10.31 -0.98 -3.03
CA ILE A 33 9.42 -1.79 -2.18
C ILE A 33 9.15 -3.11 -2.89
N PRO A 34 9.34 -4.27 -2.23
CA PRO A 34 9.02 -5.57 -2.82
C PRO A 34 7.52 -5.68 -3.09
N MET A 35 7.13 -6.06 -4.31
CA MET A 35 5.71 -6.16 -4.71
C MET A 35 4.92 -7.19 -3.87
N ASN A 36 5.59 -8.26 -3.43
CA ASN A 36 5.02 -9.22 -2.48
C ASN A 36 4.67 -8.55 -1.14
N ARG A 37 5.62 -7.79 -0.56
CA ARG A 37 5.40 -7.05 0.69
C ARG A 37 4.29 -6.01 0.55
N PHE A 38 4.29 -5.29 -0.56
CA PHE A 38 3.26 -4.29 -0.86
C PHE A 38 1.86 -4.93 -0.87
N SER A 39 1.72 -6.07 -1.55
CA SER A 39 0.46 -6.82 -1.60
C SER A 39 0.07 -7.37 -0.22
N GLU A 40 1.02 -7.94 0.54
CA GLU A 40 0.76 -8.41 1.91
C GLU A 40 0.21 -7.29 2.82
N ILE A 41 0.69 -6.05 2.67
CA ILE A 41 0.23 -4.88 3.43
C ILE A 41 -1.17 -4.45 2.99
N LEU A 42 -1.42 -4.37 1.68
CA LEU A 42 -2.74 -4.05 1.10
C LEU A 42 -3.84 -4.98 1.63
N TYR A 43 -3.54 -6.28 1.72
CA TYR A 43 -4.49 -7.32 2.15
C TYR A 43 -4.40 -7.67 3.65
N GLY A 44 -3.64 -6.92 4.45
CA GLY A 44 -3.59 -7.10 5.92
C GLY A 44 -2.94 -8.41 6.38
N SER A 45 -2.16 -9.06 5.52
CA SER A 45 -1.59 -10.39 5.79
C SER A 45 -0.44 -10.36 6.80
N ARG A 46 0.16 -9.19 7.09
CA ARG A 46 1.15 -8.99 8.16
C ARG A 46 1.08 -7.59 8.77
N PRO A 47 1.32 -7.44 10.09
CA PRO A 47 1.57 -6.16 10.76
C PRO A 47 3.00 -5.67 10.49
N GLY A 48 3.37 -5.56 9.21
CA GLY A 48 4.68 -5.05 8.80
C GLY A 48 4.76 -3.53 8.96
N ASN A 49 4.73 -3.03 10.20
CA ASN A 49 4.62 -1.60 10.53
C ASN A 49 5.62 -0.77 9.71
N LYS A 50 6.91 -1.13 9.70
CA LYS A 50 7.96 -0.39 8.98
C LYS A 50 7.64 -0.07 7.50
N TYR A 51 7.06 -1.01 6.76
CA TYR A 51 6.71 -0.77 5.34
C TYR A 51 5.37 -0.07 5.20
N ARG A 52 4.41 -0.36 6.08
CA ARG A 52 3.11 0.31 6.12
C ARG A 52 3.28 1.80 6.41
N ASP A 53 4.01 2.15 7.48
CA ASP A 53 4.38 3.53 7.84
C ASP A 53 5.11 4.24 6.69
N ARG A 54 6.04 3.54 6.04
CA ARG A 54 6.76 4.11 4.89
C ARG A 54 5.83 4.38 3.71
N ILE A 55 4.94 3.46 3.38
CA ILE A 55 3.96 3.64 2.29
C ILE A 55 3.00 4.78 2.63
N ALA A 56 2.54 4.85 3.87
CA ALA A 56 1.67 5.90 4.39
C ALA A 56 2.33 7.27 4.23
N ALA A 57 3.57 7.42 4.71
CA ALA A 57 4.35 8.64 4.58
C ALA A 57 4.61 9.03 3.10
N LEU A 58 4.92 8.06 2.24
CA LEU A 58 5.18 8.31 0.81
C LEU A 58 3.93 8.73 0.03
N LEU A 59 2.77 8.19 0.39
CA LEU A 59 1.50 8.50 -0.24
C LEU A 59 0.77 9.68 0.43
N GLY A 60 1.22 10.11 1.61
CA GLY A 60 0.57 11.14 2.42
C GLY A 60 -0.75 10.64 3.01
N ILE A 61 -0.79 9.38 3.42
CA ILE A 61 -1.92 8.80 4.14
C ILE A 61 -1.62 9.04 5.62
N GLU A 62 -2.33 9.97 6.24
CA GLU A 62 -2.32 10.12 7.68
C GLU A 62 -3.13 8.97 8.25
N GLU A 63 -2.45 7.97 8.81
CA GLU A 63 -3.13 6.95 9.58
C GLU A 63 -3.63 7.66 10.84
N ALA A 64 -4.90 8.07 10.83
CA ALA A 64 -5.54 8.67 11.98
C ALA A 64 -5.40 7.68 13.15
N ALA A 65 -4.58 8.09 14.13
CA ALA A 65 -4.34 7.37 15.36
C ALA A 65 -5.64 7.04 16.10
#